data_AF-A0A4V2Z1J7-F1
#
_entry.id   AF-A0A4V2Z1J7-F1
#
_cell.length_a   1.000
_cell.length_b   1.000
_cell.length_c   1.000
_cell.angle_alpha   90.00
_cell.angle_beta   90.00
_cell.angle_gamma   90.00
#
_symmetry.space_group_name_H-M   'P 1'
#
loop_
_entity.id
_entity.type
_entity.pdbx_description
1 polymer ?
#
loop_
_entity_poly.entity_id
_entity_poly.type
_entity_poly.pdbx_seq_one_letter_code
_entity_poly.pdbx_strand_id
1 'polypeptide(L)'
;MKPTLHTMKNIFLLFWFFFTLLGFGQVNAGYAVVDAKMAAIPVNATTSTEAIAKYINTNFKTQTDKIRAVFYWTASNISYDVPGMYKVNFDETVSEKIAKTLKTKKGVCIHYASVFNDLSQKIGIQSYIIEGYTKQNGNVSNLAHAWTVAKIDNKWYVFDSTWGSGYVNNGKFFKKLNNNYFKAEPTKIIVSHIPFDYLWQFSNYPITNNQFYEGKIQINKTKKYYDFEKEIVKHNGLSEEDKLFASADRIAKNGLKNAMIVERYEGKKKRLAYIKYNSNIEKLNAIVNEMNEAVVMLNDFIHYRNNTFKPALPDSEISIMIDAPREKLAKCQNEIHKVGSVGNENAANVASIKKSISKALAQAEEHAKFVDAYLSKSKIARKTMFFKVAQFRVR
;
A
#
# COMPACT_ATOMS: atom_id res chain seq x y z
N MET A 1 -36.45 39.08 -89.85
CA MET A 1 -36.99 38.70 -88.53
C MET A 1 -35.90 37.97 -87.76
N LYS A 2 -35.58 38.46 -86.56
CA LYS A 2 -34.81 37.77 -85.51
C LYS A 2 -35.52 36.44 -85.13
N PRO A 3 -34.82 35.41 -84.61
CA PRO A 3 -33.93 35.57 -83.47
C PRO A 3 -32.57 34.88 -83.53
N THR A 4 -31.63 35.61 -82.93
CA THR A 4 -30.37 35.22 -82.30
C THR A 4 -30.50 34.03 -81.36
N LEU A 5 -29.50 33.14 -81.32
CA LEU A 5 -28.89 32.71 -80.05
C LEU A 5 -27.46 32.16 -80.24
N HIS A 6 -26.70 32.28 -79.17
CA HIS A 6 -25.24 32.29 -79.05
C HIS A 6 -24.48 30.99 -79.32
N THR A 7 -23.24 31.21 -79.75
CA THR A 7 -22.00 30.42 -79.58
C THR A 7 -21.92 29.57 -78.31
N MET A 8 -21.44 28.32 -78.43
CA MET A 8 -20.69 27.65 -77.37
C MET A 8 -19.47 26.91 -77.93
N LYS A 9 -18.31 27.24 -77.35
CA LYS A 9 -17.00 26.62 -77.57
C LYS A 9 -17.00 25.21 -76.96
N ASN A 10 -16.48 24.25 -77.71
CA ASN A 10 -16.13 22.92 -77.21
C ASN A 10 -14.98 23.01 -76.21
N ILE A 11 -15.29 22.89 -74.91
CA ILE A 11 -14.32 22.64 -73.85
C ILE A 11 -14.45 21.17 -73.47
N PHE A 12 -13.44 20.39 -73.83
CA PHE A 12 -13.22 19.05 -73.30
C PHE A 12 -12.96 19.14 -71.80
N LEU A 13 -13.95 18.79 -70.99
CA LEU A 13 -13.79 18.55 -69.56
C LEU A 13 -13.55 17.04 -69.35
N LEU A 14 -12.30 16.69 -69.05
CA LEU A 14 -11.92 15.38 -68.51
C LEU A 14 -12.70 15.16 -67.20
N PHE A 15 -13.67 14.25 -67.22
CA PHE A 15 -14.30 13.74 -66.02
C PHE A 15 -13.31 12.78 -65.33
N TRP A 16 -12.60 13.29 -64.32
CA TRP A 16 -11.86 12.46 -63.39
C TRP A 16 -12.87 11.77 -62.47
N PHE A 17 -13.15 10.50 -62.73
CA PHE A 17 -13.93 9.62 -61.85
C PHE A 17 -13.16 9.46 -60.54
N PHE A 18 -13.39 10.36 -59.58
CA PHE A 18 -13.09 10.09 -58.18
C PHE A 18 -14.03 8.95 -57.76
N PHE A 19 -13.49 7.73 -57.71
CA PHE A 19 -14.08 6.66 -56.92
C PHE A 19 -14.08 7.13 -55.47
N THR A 20 -15.18 7.75 -55.05
CA THR A 20 -15.52 7.84 -53.64
C THR A 20 -15.79 6.41 -53.17
N LEU A 21 -14.76 5.79 -52.60
CA LEU A 21 -14.96 4.72 -51.63
C LEU A 21 -15.81 5.33 -50.53
N LEU A 22 -17.13 5.15 -50.66
CA LEU A 22 -18.07 5.21 -49.56
C LEU A 22 -17.61 4.15 -48.57
N GLY A 23 -16.70 4.54 -47.69
CA GLY A 23 -16.42 3.83 -46.47
C GLY A 23 -17.71 3.84 -45.67
N PHE A 24 -18.52 2.80 -45.84
CA PHE A 24 -19.56 2.47 -44.89
C PHE A 24 -18.87 2.41 -43.52
N GLY A 25 -19.16 3.40 -42.67
CA GLY A 25 -18.71 3.39 -41.30
C GLY A 25 -19.21 2.12 -40.65
N GLN A 26 -18.33 1.14 -40.49
CA GLN A 26 -18.60 -0.03 -39.68
C GLN A 26 -18.93 0.46 -38.27
N VAL A 27 -20.15 0.19 -37.84
CA VAL A 27 -20.52 0.17 -36.43
C VAL A 27 -19.45 -0.65 -35.72
N ASN A 28 -18.74 -0.03 -34.78
CA ASN A 28 -17.50 -0.50 -34.17
C ASN A 28 -17.62 -1.93 -33.60
N ALA A 29 -17.29 -2.94 -34.41
CA ALA A 29 -17.26 -4.35 -34.05
C ALA A 29 -15.96 -4.75 -33.31
N GLY A 30 -15.25 -3.79 -32.72
CA GLY A 30 -13.81 -3.84 -32.47
C GLY A 30 -13.27 -4.96 -31.57
N TYR A 31 -14.13 -5.69 -30.84
CA TYR A 31 -13.70 -6.74 -29.91
C TYR A 31 -14.52 -8.04 -29.97
N ALA A 32 -15.44 -8.18 -30.94
CA ALA A 32 -16.37 -9.31 -30.99
C ALA A 32 -15.68 -10.68 -31.01
N VAL A 33 -14.53 -10.78 -31.69
CA VAL A 33 -13.73 -12.02 -31.77
C VAL A 33 -13.16 -12.42 -30.41
N VAL A 34 -12.58 -11.45 -29.68
CA VAL A 34 -12.02 -11.69 -28.34
C VAL A 34 -13.14 -12.06 -27.37
N ASP A 35 -14.24 -11.32 -27.41
CA ASP A 35 -15.40 -11.52 -26.55
C ASP A 35 -16.03 -12.90 -26.79
N ALA A 36 -16.24 -13.31 -28.05
CA ALA A 36 -16.78 -14.62 -28.38
C ALA A 36 -15.86 -15.76 -27.89
N LYS A 37 -14.54 -15.60 -28.06
CA LYS A 37 -13.56 -16.60 -27.61
C LYS A 37 -13.50 -16.70 -26.08
N MET A 38 -13.71 -15.60 -25.37
CA MET A 38 -13.78 -15.58 -23.91
C MET A 38 -15.14 -16.01 -23.36
N ALA A 39 -16.23 -15.79 -24.09
CA ALA A 39 -17.55 -16.34 -23.75
C ALA A 39 -17.54 -17.88 -23.79
N ALA A 40 -16.75 -18.45 -24.71
CA ALA A 40 -16.55 -19.89 -24.86
C ALA A 40 -15.39 -20.46 -24.02
N ILE A 41 -14.89 -19.73 -23.00
CA ILE A 41 -13.82 -20.24 -22.13
C ILE A 41 -14.27 -21.53 -21.43
N PRO A 42 -13.50 -22.63 -21.48
CA PRO A 42 -13.85 -23.87 -20.79
C PRO A 42 -13.93 -23.70 -19.27
N VAL A 43 -14.89 -24.34 -18.61
CA VAL A 43 -15.11 -24.20 -17.15
C VAL A 43 -13.86 -24.53 -16.34
N ASN A 44 -13.12 -25.56 -16.72
CA ASN A 44 -11.86 -25.94 -16.06
C ASN A 44 -10.75 -24.87 -16.18
N ALA A 45 -10.83 -23.98 -17.17
CA ALA A 45 -9.95 -22.82 -17.33
C ALA A 45 -10.43 -21.57 -16.57
N THR A 46 -11.48 -21.68 -15.75
CA THR A 46 -12.04 -20.57 -14.93
C THR A 46 -11.93 -20.77 -13.42
N THR A 47 -11.22 -21.82 -12.99
CA THR A 47 -11.11 -22.25 -11.58
C THR A 47 -10.20 -21.35 -10.73
N SER A 48 -9.20 -20.72 -11.35
CA SER A 48 -8.32 -19.74 -10.73
C SER A 48 -7.94 -18.64 -11.72
N THR A 49 -7.41 -17.52 -11.24
CA THR A 49 -6.90 -16.47 -12.13
C THR A 49 -5.65 -16.92 -12.89
N GLU A 50 -4.86 -17.85 -12.36
CA GLU A 50 -3.76 -18.50 -13.10
C GLU A 50 -4.28 -19.27 -14.31
N ALA A 51 -5.36 -20.05 -14.16
CA ALA A 51 -5.96 -20.82 -15.25
C ALA A 51 -6.53 -19.90 -16.34
N ILE A 52 -7.22 -18.83 -15.94
CA ILE A 52 -7.77 -17.82 -16.86
C ILE A 52 -6.64 -17.11 -17.60
N ALA A 53 -5.61 -16.64 -16.88
CA ALA A 53 -4.47 -15.96 -17.48
C ALA A 53 -3.70 -16.86 -18.46
N LYS A 54 -3.52 -18.15 -18.12
CA LYS A 54 -2.93 -19.15 -19.03
C LYS A 54 -3.75 -19.29 -20.31
N TYR A 55 -5.07 -19.39 -20.20
CA TYR A 55 -5.95 -19.44 -21.37
C TYR A 55 -5.82 -18.17 -22.23
N ILE A 56 -5.83 -16.99 -21.61
CA ILE A 56 -5.67 -15.70 -22.31
C ILE A 56 -4.32 -15.65 -23.05
N ASN A 57 -3.21 -15.99 -22.38
CA ASN A 57 -1.87 -15.98 -22.99
C ASN A 57 -1.72 -16.99 -24.14
N THR A 58 -2.44 -18.10 -24.09
CA THR A 58 -2.42 -19.12 -25.16
C THR A 58 -3.16 -18.62 -26.40
N ASN A 59 -4.30 -17.96 -26.22
CA ASN A 59 -5.23 -17.63 -27.30
C ASN A 59 -5.05 -16.22 -27.88
N PHE A 60 -4.42 -15.29 -27.16
CA PHE A 60 -4.24 -13.90 -27.60
C PHE A 60 -2.78 -13.47 -27.56
N LYS A 61 -2.35 -12.69 -28.56
CA LYS A 61 -0.96 -12.26 -28.70
C LYS A 61 -0.73 -10.81 -28.30
N THR A 62 -1.60 -9.90 -28.72
CA THR A 62 -1.42 -8.46 -28.48
C THR A 62 -1.83 -8.07 -27.05
N GLN A 63 -1.23 -7.00 -26.50
CA GLN A 63 -1.66 -6.49 -25.19
C GLN A 63 -3.12 -6.04 -25.21
N THR A 64 -3.57 -5.42 -26.31
CA THR A 64 -4.96 -4.96 -26.46
C THR A 64 -5.96 -6.13 -26.44
N ASP A 65 -5.68 -7.25 -27.12
CA ASP A 65 -6.57 -8.42 -27.09
C ASP A 65 -6.57 -9.10 -25.71
N LYS A 66 -5.39 -9.23 -25.10
CA LYS A 66 -5.29 -9.85 -23.77
C LYS A 66 -6.01 -9.04 -22.71
N ILE A 67 -5.83 -7.70 -22.69
CA ILE A 67 -6.52 -6.85 -21.71
C ILE A 67 -8.03 -6.77 -21.99
N ARG A 68 -8.44 -6.88 -23.27
CA ARG A 68 -9.86 -7.03 -23.62
C ARG A 68 -10.44 -8.32 -23.06
N ALA A 69 -9.72 -9.42 -23.18
CA ALA A 69 -10.14 -10.70 -22.62
C ALA A 69 -10.31 -10.63 -21.09
N VAL A 70 -9.38 -9.97 -20.39
CA VAL A 70 -9.49 -9.71 -18.94
C VAL A 70 -10.71 -8.86 -18.60
N PHE A 71 -10.93 -7.74 -19.31
CA PHE A 71 -12.10 -6.89 -19.11
C PHE A 71 -13.40 -7.63 -19.33
N TYR A 72 -13.52 -8.33 -20.46
CA TYR A 72 -14.71 -9.09 -20.82
C TYR A 72 -15.00 -10.18 -19.79
N TRP A 73 -14.00 -10.96 -19.41
CA TRP A 73 -14.18 -12.01 -18.41
C TRP A 73 -14.68 -11.40 -17.09
N THR A 74 -14.04 -10.34 -16.61
CA THR A 74 -14.36 -9.71 -15.33
C THR A 74 -15.77 -9.10 -15.34
N ALA A 75 -16.09 -8.29 -16.36
CA ALA A 75 -17.37 -7.58 -16.47
C ALA A 75 -18.56 -8.51 -16.81
N SER A 76 -18.33 -9.58 -17.58
CA SER A 76 -19.39 -10.51 -18.00
C SER A 76 -19.60 -11.65 -17.00
N ASN A 77 -18.62 -12.03 -16.19
CA ASN A 77 -18.76 -13.16 -15.25
C ASN A 77 -19.10 -12.75 -13.82
N ILE A 78 -18.75 -11.54 -13.38
CA ILE A 78 -19.06 -11.09 -12.02
C ILE A 78 -20.40 -10.33 -12.03
N SER A 79 -21.19 -10.48 -10.98
CA SER A 79 -22.43 -9.72 -10.74
C SER A 79 -22.27 -8.79 -9.54
N TYR A 80 -22.78 -7.56 -9.63
CA TYR A 80 -22.59 -6.57 -8.58
C TYR A 80 -23.42 -6.92 -7.33
N ASP A 81 -22.76 -6.92 -6.16
CA ASP A 81 -23.39 -7.18 -4.87
C ASP A 81 -24.01 -5.91 -4.28
N VAL A 82 -25.23 -5.58 -4.70
CA VAL A 82 -25.94 -4.38 -4.20
C VAL A 82 -26.08 -4.41 -2.66
N PRO A 83 -26.53 -5.50 -2.01
CA PRO A 83 -26.56 -5.55 -0.54
C PRO A 83 -25.17 -5.40 0.13
N GLY A 84 -24.12 -5.91 -0.52
CA GLY A 84 -22.75 -5.88 -0.02
C GLY A 84 -22.05 -4.53 -0.17
N MET A 85 -22.58 -3.58 -0.94
CA MET A 85 -21.90 -2.30 -1.24
C MET A 85 -21.64 -1.42 -0.01
N TYR A 86 -22.43 -1.57 1.05
CA TYR A 86 -22.27 -0.86 2.33
C TYR A 86 -21.52 -1.68 3.39
N LYS A 87 -21.17 -2.93 3.09
CA LYS A 87 -20.57 -3.90 4.02
C LYS A 87 -19.22 -4.39 3.51
N VAL A 88 -18.34 -3.47 3.15
CA VAL A 88 -16.99 -3.82 2.70
C VAL A 88 -16.20 -4.32 3.90
N ASN A 89 -15.75 -5.58 3.83
CA ASN A 89 -14.82 -6.13 4.82
C ASN A 89 -13.41 -5.64 4.49
N PHE A 90 -12.86 -4.78 5.35
CA PHE A 90 -11.53 -4.22 5.19
C PHE A 90 -10.41 -5.18 5.62
N ASP A 91 -10.75 -6.23 6.40
CA ASP A 91 -9.78 -7.22 6.90
C ASP A 91 -9.51 -8.35 5.90
N GLU A 92 -10.36 -8.48 4.87
CA GLU A 92 -10.18 -9.49 3.82
C GLU A 92 -8.89 -9.21 3.03
N THR A 93 -8.04 -10.20 2.85
CA THR A 93 -6.85 -10.10 2.01
C THR A 93 -7.23 -10.00 0.52
N VAL A 94 -6.29 -9.58 -0.34
CA VAL A 94 -6.51 -9.53 -1.79
C VAL A 94 -6.79 -10.94 -2.35
N SER A 95 -6.07 -11.95 -1.87
CA SER A 95 -6.25 -13.35 -2.29
C SER A 95 -7.63 -13.89 -1.91
N GLU A 96 -8.13 -13.56 -0.71
CA GLU A 96 -9.47 -13.95 -0.28
C GLU A 96 -10.56 -13.27 -1.13
N LYS A 97 -10.42 -11.96 -1.41
CA LYS A 97 -11.34 -11.23 -2.31
C LYS A 97 -11.43 -11.92 -3.66
N ILE A 98 -10.29 -12.27 -4.26
CA ILE A 98 -10.22 -12.94 -5.56
C ILE A 98 -10.88 -14.32 -5.47
N ALA A 99 -10.45 -15.17 -4.53
CA ALA A 99 -10.96 -16.54 -4.40
C ALA A 99 -12.47 -16.57 -4.19
N LYS A 100 -12.98 -15.71 -3.30
CA LYS A 100 -14.41 -15.54 -3.06
C LYS A 100 -15.15 -15.11 -4.33
N THR A 101 -14.62 -14.12 -5.05
CA THR A 101 -15.25 -13.61 -6.28
C THR A 101 -15.28 -14.66 -7.38
N LEU A 102 -14.21 -15.44 -7.55
CA LEU A 102 -14.17 -16.54 -8.52
C LEU A 102 -15.20 -17.63 -8.18
N LYS A 103 -15.39 -17.93 -6.89
CA LYS A 103 -16.32 -18.94 -6.39
C LYS A 103 -17.78 -18.49 -6.51
N THR A 104 -18.09 -17.29 -6.04
CA THR A 104 -19.48 -16.78 -5.96
C THR A 104 -19.94 -16.07 -7.23
N LYS A 105 -19.00 -15.68 -8.10
CA LYS A 105 -19.23 -14.81 -9.26
C LYS A 105 -19.93 -13.50 -8.88
N LYS A 106 -19.68 -13.01 -7.67
CA LYS A 106 -20.38 -11.86 -7.08
C LYS A 106 -19.42 -11.02 -6.22
N GLY A 107 -19.53 -9.70 -6.30
CA GLY A 107 -18.73 -8.79 -5.48
C GLY A 107 -19.07 -7.31 -5.71
N VAL A 108 -18.37 -6.43 -4.99
CA VAL A 108 -18.45 -4.96 -5.15
C VAL A 108 -17.20 -4.44 -5.87
N CYS A 109 -17.09 -3.12 -6.11
CA CYS A 109 -16.04 -2.49 -6.92
C CYS A 109 -14.61 -3.02 -6.67
N ILE A 110 -14.17 -3.13 -5.41
CA ILE A 110 -12.82 -3.64 -5.08
C ILE A 110 -12.60 -5.10 -5.50
N HIS A 111 -13.64 -5.93 -5.54
CA HIS A 111 -13.55 -7.33 -5.97
C HIS A 111 -13.30 -7.42 -7.48
N TYR A 112 -14.03 -6.61 -8.26
CA TYR A 112 -13.82 -6.49 -9.70
C TYR A 112 -12.41 -6.00 -10.00
N ALA A 113 -11.98 -4.91 -9.35
CA ALA A 113 -10.65 -4.36 -9.53
C ALA A 113 -9.54 -5.35 -9.11
N SER A 114 -9.75 -6.11 -8.03
CA SER A 114 -8.77 -7.12 -7.57
C SER A 114 -8.59 -8.24 -8.59
N VAL A 115 -9.69 -8.79 -9.12
CA VAL A 115 -9.63 -9.85 -10.13
C VAL A 115 -9.03 -9.33 -11.43
N PHE A 116 -9.45 -8.16 -11.89
CA PHE A 116 -8.91 -7.54 -13.10
C PHE A 116 -7.40 -7.30 -12.99
N ASN A 117 -6.95 -6.71 -11.87
CA ASN A 117 -5.55 -6.38 -11.66
C ASN A 117 -4.68 -7.63 -11.58
N ASP A 118 -5.11 -8.65 -10.82
CA ASP A 118 -4.36 -9.91 -10.70
C ASP A 118 -4.26 -10.65 -12.05
N LEU A 119 -5.35 -10.70 -12.83
CA LEU A 119 -5.31 -11.23 -14.19
C LEU A 119 -4.36 -10.44 -15.10
N SER A 120 -4.42 -9.10 -15.05
CA SER A 120 -3.58 -8.21 -15.86
C SER A 120 -2.09 -8.44 -15.57
N GLN A 121 -1.72 -8.54 -14.29
CA GLN A 121 -0.34 -8.84 -13.89
C GLN A 121 0.11 -10.21 -14.38
N LYS A 122 -0.74 -11.24 -14.27
CA LYS A 122 -0.45 -12.62 -14.73
C LYS A 122 -0.31 -12.77 -16.24
N ILE A 123 -0.89 -11.86 -17.03
CA ILE A 123 -0.68 -11.80 -18.49
C ILE A 123 0.48 -10.88 -18.90
N GLY A 124 1.25 -10.39 -17.93
CA GLY A 124 2.44 -9.56 -18.15
C GLY A 124 2.13 -8.09 -18.42
N ILE A 125 0.95 -7.60 -18.05
CA ILE A 125 0.55 -6.20 -18.21
C ILE A 125 0.67 -5.49 -16.86
N GLN A 126 1.45 -4.42 -16.81
CA GLN A 126 1.59 -3.59 -15.62
C GLN A 126 0.25 -2.91 -15.32
N SER A 127 -0.26 -3.11 -14.10
CA SER A 127 -1.53 -2.55 -13.65
C SER A 127 -1.54 -2.22 -12.16
N TYR A 128 -2.44 -1.31 -11.78
CA TYR A 128 -2.67 -0.88 -10.39
C TYR A 128 -4.16 -0.78 -10.08
N ILE A 129 -4.54 -1.18 -8.86
CA ILE A 129 -5.86 -0.86 -8.31
C ILE A 129 -5.83 0.58 -7.82
N ILE A 130 -6.76 1.39 -8.29
CA ILE A 130 -6.92 2.79 -7.91
C ILE A 130 -8.17 2.95 -7.07
N GLU A 131 -8.01 3.60 -5.92
CA GLU A 131 -9.11 3.99 -5.04
C GLU A 131 -9.42 5.48 -5.22
N GLY A 132 -10.70 5.79 -5.23
CA GLY A 132 -11.17 7.16 -5.37
C GLY A 132 -12.67 7.26 -5.10
N TYR A 133 -13.29 8.21 -5.76
CA TYR A 133 -14.74 8.40 -5.71
C TYR A 133 -15.25 8.86 -7.06
N THR A 134 -16.57 8.79 -7.24
CA THR A 134 -17.19 9.02 -8.54
C THR A 134 -18.24 10.11 -8.53
N LYS A 135 -18.57 10.61 -9.72
CA LYS A 135 -19.73 11.47 -9.99
C LYS A 135 -20.72 10.78 -10.92
N GLN A 136 -22.00 10.91 -10.61
CA GLN A 136 -23.12 10.53 -11.48
C GLN A 136 -24.09 11.69 -11.56
N ASN A 137 -24.49 12.07 -12.78
CA ASN A 137 -25.39 13.21 -13.02
C ASN A 137 -24.92 14.51 -12.33
N GLY A 138 -23.61 14.77 -12.36
CA GLY A 138 -22.98 15.94 -11.72
C GLY A 138 -22.75 15.82 -10.21
N ASN A 139 -23.39 14.86 -9.54
CA ASN A 139 -23.35 14.69 -8.09
C ASN A 139 -22.28 13.69 -7.67
N VAL A 140 -21.53 14.04 -6.61
CA VAL A 140 -20.53 13.13 -6.03
C VAL A 140 -21.24 12.01 -5.28
N SER A 141 -20.84 10.77 -5.55
CA SER A 141 -21.27 9.60 -4.79
C SER A 141 -20.81 9.69 -3.34
N ASN A 142 -21.66 9.24 -2.41
CA ASN A 142 -21.30 9.10 -1.00
C ASN A 142 -20.50 7.82 -0.71
N LEU A 143 -20.20 7.01 -1.74
CA LEU A 143 -19.42 5.79 -1.62
C LEU A 143 -18.12 5.91 -2.40
N ALA A 144 -17.05 5.45 -1.75
CA ALA A 144 -15.77 5.26 -2.41
C ALA A 144 -15.91 4.22 -3.52
N HIS A 145 -15.05 4.33 -4.51
CA HIS A 145 -15.01 3.45 -5.66
C HIS A 145 -13.60 2.97 -5.93
N ALA A 146 -13.49 1.80 -6.56
CA ALA A 146 -12.22 1.20 -6.93
C ALA A 146 -12.29 0.71 -8.37
N TRP A 147 -11.25 0.99 -9.14
CA TRP A 147 -11.10 0.56 -10.53
C TRP A 147 -9.65 0.16 -10.79
N THR A 148 -9.35 -0.29 -12.01
CA THR A 148 -7.98 -0.64 -12.39
C THR A 148 -7.46 0.31 -13.44
N VAL A 149 -6.14 0.50 -13.46
CA VAL A 149 -5.42 1.15 -14.55
C VAL A 149 -4.35 0.21 -15.05
N ALA A 150 -4.10 0.21 -16.35
CA ALA A 150 -3.09 -0.65 -16.96
C ALA A 150 -2.33 0.08 -18.05
N LYS A 151 -1.04 -0.24 -18.20
CA LYS A 151 -0.17 0.31 -19.24
C LYS A 151 -0.24 -0.58 -20.47
N ILE A 152 -0.88 -0.08 -21.53
CA ILE A 152 -1.06 -0.79 -22.81
C ILE A 152 -0.28 -0.04 -23.88
N ASP A 153 0.65 -0.71 -24.54
CA ASP A 153 1.49 -0.12 -25.60
C ASP A 153 2.14 1.21 -25.14
N ASN A 154 2.74 1.18 -23.94
CA ASN A 154 3.36 2.31 -23.25
C ASN A 154 2.44 3.48 -22.86
N LYS A 155 1.11 3.33 -22.96
CA LYS A 155 0.13 4.35 -22.53
C LYS A 155 -0.74 3.86 -21.39
N TRP A 156 -1.01 4.72 -20.43
CA TRP A 156 -1.89 4.42 -19.30
C TRP A 156 -3.36 4.60 -19.68
N TYR A 157 -4.16 3.58 -19.37
CA TYR A 157 -5.61 3.60 -19.56
C TYR A 157 -6.34 3.16 -18.30
N VAL A 158 -7.56 3.65 -18.16
CA VAL A 158 -8.47 3.31 -17.07
C VAL A 158 -9.43 2.21 -17.49
N PHE A 159 -9.63 1.26 -16.59
CA PHE A 159 -10.52 0.11 -16.74
C PHE A 159 -11.42 0.01 -15.51
N ASP A 160 -12.69 0.36 -15.67
CA ASP A 160 -13.69 0.11 -14.64
C ASP A 160 -14.58 -1.07 -15.07
N SER A 161 -14.18 -2.27 -14.68
CA SER A 161 -14.97 -3.48 -14.94
C SER A 161 -16.28 -3.55 -14.15
N THR A 162 -16.45 -2.74 -13.09
CA THR A 162 -17.71 -2.66 -12.34
C THR A 162 -18.75 -1.89 -13.13
N TRP A 163 -18.47 -0.64 -13.52
CA TRP A 163 -19.38 0.12 -14.38
C TRP A 163 -19.43 -0.44 -15.81
N GLY A 164 -18.37 -1.14 -16.22
CA GLY A 164 -18.33 -1.95 -17.44
C GLY A 164 -19.27 -3.16 -17.42
N SER A 165 -19.64 -3.69 -16.25
CA SER A 165 -20.48 -4.88 -16.12
C SER A 165 -21.98 -4.60 -16.27
N GLY A 166 -22.41 -3.36 -16.04
CA GLY A 166 -23.82 -3.01 -15.99
C GLY A 166 -24.09 -1.80 -15.10
N TYR A 167 -25.33 -1.71 -14.61
CA TYR A 167 -25.78 -0.60 -13.77
C TYR A 167 -26.74 -1.09 -12.68
N VAL A 168 -26.90 -0.28 -11.64
CA VAL A 168 -27.91 -0.49 -10.60
C VAL A 168 -29.08 0.44 -10.86
N ASN A 169 -30.29 -0.12 -10.90
CA ASN A 169 -31.53 0.64 -11.00
C ASN A 169 -32.51 0.12 -9.95
N ASN A 170 -33.11 1.01 -9.16
CA ASN A 170 -34.03 0.68 -8.07
C ASN A 170 -33.52 -0.44 -7.15
N GLY A 171 -32.24 -0.36 -6.73
CA GLY A 171 -31.62 -1.35 -5.83
C GLY A 171 -31.32 -2.71 -6.46
N LYS A 172 -31.53 -2.89 -7.77
CA LYS A 172 -31.24 -4.13 -8.50
C LYS A 172 -30.15 -3.92 -9.53
N PHE A 173 -29.21 -4.87 -9.60
CA PHE A 173 -28.17 -4.89 -10.62
C PHE A 173 -28.70 -5.46 -11.95
N PHE A 174 -28.42 -4.77 -13.05
CA PHE A 174 -28.72 -5.20 -14.41
C PHE A 174 -27.41 -5.30 -15.19
N LYS A 175 -27.08 -6.52 -15.64
CA LYS A 175 -25.89 -6.79 -16.44
C LYS A 175 -26.07 -6.23 -17.86
N LYS A 176 -25.14 -5.39 -18.27
CA LYS A 176 -25.07 -4.80 -19.62
C LYS A 176 -23.64 -4.35 -19.86
N LEU A 177 -22.91 -5.09 -20.67
CA LEU A 177 -21.52 -4.78 -20.98
C LEU A 177 -21.42 -3.36 -21.56
N ASN A 178 -20.56 -2.53 -20.98
CA ASN A 178 -20.37 -1.15 -21.38
C ASN A 178 -18.91 -0.86 -21.70
N ASN A 179 -18.61 -0.72 -23.00
CA ASN A 179 -17.26 -0.49 -23.50
C ASN A 179 -16.72 0.93 -23.21
N ASN A 180 -17.54 1.86 -22.73
CA ASN A 180 -17.05 3.19 -22.33
C ASN A 180 -16.07 3.13 -21.15
N TYR A 181 -16.09 2.03 -20.39
CA TYR A 181 -15.19 1.78 -19.26
C TYR A 181 -14.04 0.83 -19.60
N PHE A 182 -13.87 0.48 -20.88
CA PHE A 182 -12.73 -0.28 -21.40
C PHE A 182 -11.73 0.66 -22.07
N LYS A 183 -10.46 0.61 -21.66
CA LYS A 183 -9.37 1.41 -22.23
C LYS A 183 -9.71 2.91 -22.27
N ALA A 184 -10.36 3.40 -21.22
CA ALA A 184 -10.76 4.81 -21.13
C ALA A 184 -9.54 5.70 -20.92
N GLU A 185 -9.45 6.79 -21.68
CA GLU A 185 -8.37 7.76 -21.50
C GLU A 185 -8.52 8.49 -20.16
N PRO A 186 -7.44 8.67 -19.38
CA PRO A 186 -7.49 9.38 -18.10
C PRO A 186 -8.14 10.77 -18.21
N THR A 187 -7.84 11.51 -19.28
CA THR A 187 -8.40 12.84 -19.56
C THR A 187 -9.90 12.84 -19.83
N LYS A 188 -10.47 11.72 -20.28
CA LYS A 188 -11.91 11.57 -20.56
C LYS A 188 -12.65 11.09 -19.32
N ILE A 189 -12.11 10.11 -18.61
CA ILE A 189 -12.81 9.48 -17.48
C ILE A 189 -12.77 10.32 -16.19
N ILE A 190 -11.83 11.26 -16.08
CA ILE A 190 -11.71 12.18 -14.93
C ILE A 190 -12.96 13.05 -14.70
N VAL A 191 -13.87 13.15 -15.67
CA VAL A 191 -15.19 13.78 -15.50
C VAL A 191 -16.06 13.06 -14.45
N SER A 192 -15.87 11.76 -14.30
CA SER A 192 -16.67 10.90 -13.42
C SER A 192 -15.85 10.12 -12.40
N HIS A 193 -14.55 9.88 -12.62
CA HIS A 193 -13.71 9.08 -11.73
C HIS A 193 -12.49 9.88 -11.28
N ILE A 194 -12.42 10.23 -10.00
CA ILE A 194 -11.26 10.93 -9.44
C ILE A 194 -10.56 10.09 -8.37
N PRO A 195 -9.26 9.79 -8.53
CA PRO A 195 -8.47 9.13 -7.49
C PRO A 195 -8.37 9.97 -6.22
N PHE A 196 -8.24 9.33 -5.06
CA PHE A 196 -7.90 10.04 -3.83
C PHE A 196 -6.52 10.70 -3.92
N ASP A 197 -5.54 9.95 -4.44
CA ASP A 197 -4.15 10.37 -4.62
C ASP A 197 -3.94 10.82 -6.07
N TYR A 198 -3.59 12.10 -6.27
CA TYR A 198 -3.52 12.70 -7.60
C TYR A 198 -2.43 12.11 -8.50
N LEU A 199 -1.45 11.35 -7.98
CA LEU A 199 -0.50 10.60 -8.79
C LEU A 199 -1.22 9.73 -9.83
N TRP A 200 -2.32 9.13 -9.41
CA TRP A 200 -3.09 8.17 -10.21
C TRP A 200 -4.12 8.83 -11.12
N GLN A 201 -4.07 10.15 -11.31
CA GLN A 201 -4.83 10.83 -12.37
C GLN A 201 -4.19 10.64 -13.75
N PHE A 202 -2.93 10.19 -13.82
CA PHE A 202 -2.17 10.03 -15.07
C PHE A 202 -2.18 11.31 -15.92
N SER A 203 -2.03 12.46 -15.25
CA SER A 203 -2.10 13.77 -15.86
C SER A 203 -0.87 14.59 -15.46
N ASN A 204 -0.30 15.30 -16.43
CA ASN A 204 0.77 16.25 -16.13
C ASN A 204 0.29 17.55 -15.50
N TYR A 205 -1.02 17.76 -15.45
CA TYR A 205 -1.66 18.91 -14.83
C TYR A 205 -2.85 18.41 -13.99
N PRO A 206 -2.59 17.73 -12.87
CA PRO A 206 -3.65 17.13 -12.06
C PRO A 206 -4.63 18.21 -11.57
N ILE A 207 -5.90 17.82 -11.45
CA ILE A 207 -6.97 18.65 -10.91
C ILE A 207 -7.15 18.36 -9.43
N THR A 208 -7.53 19.39 -8.67
CA THR A 208 -7.85 19.25 -7.25
C THR A 208 -9.26 18.73 -7.04
N ASN A 209 -9.55 18.26 -5.83
CA ASN A 209 -10.92 17.87 -5.46
C ASN A 209 -11.89 19.06 -5.58
N ASN A 210 -11.45 20.29 -5.29
CA ASN A 210 -12.27 21.50 -5.53
C ASN A 210 -12.68 21.63 -7.01
N GLN A 211 -11.70 21.54 -7.90
CA GLN A 211 -11.96 21.68 -9.33
C GLN A 211 -12.86 20.56 -9.86
N PHE A 212 -12.67 19.33 -9.37
CA PHE A 212 -13.56 18.22 -9.70
C PHE A 212 -14.99 18.51 -9.27
N TYR A 213 -15.21 19.00 -8.05
CA TYR A 213 -16.54 19.41 -7.56
C TYR A 213 -17.16 20.50 -8.43
N GLU A 214 -16.39 21.52 -8.79
CA GLU A 214 -16.80 22.65 -9.64
C GLU A 214 -16.94 22.30 -11.13
N GLY A 215 -16.58 21.09 -11.56
CA GLY A 215 -16.58 20.69 -12.97
C GLY A 215 -15.46 21.30 -13.82
N LYS A 216 -14.46 21.95 -13.20
CA LYS A 216 -13.29 22.55 -13.85
C LYS A 216 -12.21 21.52 -14.17
N ILE A 217 -12.55 20.56 -15.04
CA ILE A 217 -11.69 19.40 -15.37
C ILE A 217 -10.75 19.62 -16.55
N GLN A 218 -10.79 20.79 -17.19
CA GLN A 218 -9.97 21.10 -18.36
C GLN A 218 -8.49 21.27 -17.98
N ILE A 219 -7.60 20.86 -18.87
CA ILE A 219 -6.15 20.98 -18.69
C ILE A 219 -5.78 22.46 -18.57
N ASN A 220 -5.16 22.83 -17.45
CA ASN A 220 -4.62 24.16 -17.24
C ASN A 220 -3.09 24.12 -17.25
N LYS A 221 -2.48 24.50 -18.37
CA LYS A 221 -1.03 24.52 -18.58
C LYS A 221 -0.28 25.61 -17.80
N THR A 222 -0.99 26.56 -17.18
CA THR A 222 -0.37 27.56 -16.29
C THR A 222 -0.01 27.00 -14.92
N LYS A 223 -0.57 25.83 -14.55
CA LYS A 223 -0.16 25.10 -13.36
C LYS A 223 1.24 24.52 -13.52
N LYS A 224 1.91 24.28 -12.38
CA LYS A 224 3.17 23.54 -12.34
C LYS A 224 3.01 22.18 -13.03
N TYR A 225 3.89 21.92 -13.99
CA TYR A 225 3.98 20.63 -14.67
C TYR A 225 4.34 19.52 -13.67
N TYR A 226 3.60 18.41 -13.73
CA TYR A 226 3.80 17.24 -12.89
C TYR A 226 4.18 16.04 -13.76
N ASP A 227 5.42 15.59 -13.69
CA ASP A 227 5.84 14.40 -14.44
C ASP A 227 5.34 13.13 -13.73
N PHE A 228 4.09 12.74 -14.02
CA PHE A 228 3.47 11.61 -13.33
C PHE A 228 4.18 10.29 -13.66
N GLU A 229 4.79 10.12 -14.84
CA GLU A 229 5.50 8.89 -15.18
C GLU A 229 6.74 8.73 -14.32
N LYS A 230 7.54 9.81 -14.19
CA LYS A 230 8.70 9.83 -13.27
C LYS A 230 8.28 9.59 -11.83
N GLU A 231 7.16 10.16 -11.40
CA GLU A 231 6.66 9.99 -10.03
C GLU A 231 6.13 8.57 -9.78
N ILE A 232 5.57 7.88 -10.78
CA ILE A 232 5.23 6.44 -10.68
C ILE A 232 6.50 5.61 -10.52
N VAL A 233 7.54 5.87 -11.32
CA VAL A 233 8.83 5.14 -11.19
C VAL A 233 9.41 5.34 -9.80
N LYS A 234 9.45 6.59 -9.31
CA LYS A 234 9.88 6.90 -7.95
C LYS A 234 9.03 6.16 -6.93
N HIS A 235 7.70 6.21 -7.03
CA HIS A 235 6.78 5.57 -6.10
C HIS A 235 7.01 4.05 -6.00
N ASN A 236 7.27 3.38 -7.12
CA ASN A 236 7.52 1.94 -7.14
C ASN A 236 8.82 1.56 -6.40
N GLY A 237 9.82 2.44 -6.36
CA GLY A 237 11.10 2.21 -5.68
C GLY A 237 11.12 2.59 -4.19
N LEU A 238 10.02 3.12 -3.65
CA LEU A 238 9.94 3.53 -2.24
C LEU A 238 9.68 2.35 -1.29
N SER A 239 10.11 2.51 -0.04
CA SER A 239 9.65 1.64 1.06
C SER A 239 8.14 1.77 1.27
N GLU A 240 7.49 0.80 1.91
CA GLU A 240 6.06 0.89 2.22
C GLU A 240 5.74 2.09 3.12
N GLU A 241 6.66 2.45 4.02
CA GLU A 241 6.55 3.64 4.85
C GLU A 241 6.50 4.92 4.01
N ASP A 242 7.46 5.07 3.10
CA ASP A 242 7.58 6.25 2.23
C ASP A 242 6.43 6.33 1.22
N LYS A 243 5.94 5.19 0.73
CA LYS A 243 4.74 5.14 -0.12
C LYS A 243 3.52 5.67 0.61
N LEU A 244 3.31 5.26 1.87
CA LEU A 244 2.19 5.73 2.69
C LEU A 244 2.30 7.22 2.97
N PHE A 245 3.49 7.69 3.37
CA PHE A 245 3.74 9.11 3.62
C PHE A 245 3.51 9.96 2.37
N ALA A 246 4.15 9.62 1.25
CA ALA A 246 4.02 10.37 0.00
C ALA A 246 2.57 10.38 -0.51
N SER A 247 1.87 9.25 -0.41
CA SER A 247 0.46 9.17 -0.81
C SER A 247 -0.45 10.03 0.09
N ALA A 248 -0.23 10.02 1.41
CA ALA A 248 -0.99 10.86 2.34
C ALA A 248 -0.77 12.35 2.08
N ASP A 249 0.48 12.77 1.84
CA ASP A 249 0.82 14.15 1.49
C ASP A 249 0.13 14.60 0.18
N ARG A 250 0.14 13.75 -0.85
CA ARG A 250 -0.54 14.05 -2.12
C ARG A 250 -2.05 14.15 -1.95
N ILE A 251 -2.67 13.26 -1.17
CA ILE A 251 -4.11 13.31 -0.86
C ILE A 251 -4.46 14.64 -0.18
N ALA A 252 -3.69 15.04 0.85
CA ALA A 252 -3.91 16.29 1.57
C ALA A 252 -3.79 17.51 0.63
N LYS A 253 -2.73 17.56 -0.20
CA LYS A 253 -2.51 18.60 -1.21
C LYS A 253 -3.61 18.67 -2.27
N ASN A 254 -4.27 17.54 -2.57
CA ASN A 254 -5.40 17.51 -3.50
C ASN A 254 -6.68 18.12 -2.91
N GLY A 255 -6.74 18.30 -1.59
CA GLY A 255 -7.82 18.92 -0.83
C GLY A 255 -8.78 17.91 -0.18
N LEU A 256 -8.93 17.95 1.13
CA LEU A 256 -9.77 17.04 1.93
C LEU A 256 -11.26 17.42 1.90
N LYS A 257 -11.91 17.25 0.74
CA LYS A 257 -13.24 17.83 0.45
C LYS A 257 -14.46 17.07 0.96
N ASN A 258 -14.30 15.80 1.33
CA ASN A 258 -15.38 14.97 1.83
C ASN A 258 -14.84 13.91 2.81
N ALA A 259 -15.76 13.25 3.52
CA ALA A 259 -15.44 12.26 4.53
C ALA A 259 -14.59 11.10 3.99
N MET A 260 -14.82 10.64 2.75
CA MET A 260 -14.07 9.53 2.15
C MET A 260 -12.59 9.89 1.94
N ILE A 261 -12.29 11.12 1.52
CA ILE A 261 -10.92 11.60 1.35
C ILE A 261 -10.23 11.70 2.73
N VAL A 262 -10.94 12.23 3.73
CA VAL A 262 -10.44 12.33 5.12
C VAL A 262 -10.14 10.95 5.69
N GLU A 263 -11.07 10.00 5.53
CA GLU A 263 -10.90 8.62 5.97
C GLU A 263 -9.68 7.97 5.31
N ARG A 264 -9.50 8.15 4.00
CA ARG A 264 -8.34 7.60 3.27
C ARG A 264 -7.02 8.23 3.72
N TYR A 265 -7.02 9.54 3.99
CA TYR A 265 -5.86 10.26 4.50
C TYR A 265 -5.48 9.80 5.92
N GLU A 266 -6.43 9.78 6.85
CA GLU A 266 -6.18 9.36 8.23
C GLU A 266 -5.86 7.86 8.33
N GLY A 267 -6.47 7.02 7.49
CA GLY A 267 -6.13 5.60 7.39
C GLY A 267 -4.67 5.37 7.01
N LYS A 268 -4.14 6.15 6.06
CA LYS A 268 -2.71 6.09 5.69
C LYS A 268 -1.81 6.55 6.83
N LYS A 269 -2.15 7.63 7.54
CA LYS A 269 -1.42 8.11 8.72
C LYS A 269 -1.41 7.08 9.84
N LYS A 270 -2.55 6.44 10.11
CA LYS A 270 -2.67 5.38 11.12
C LYS A 270 -1.79 4.18 10.75
N ARG A 271 -1.79 3.75 9.50
CA ARG A 271 -0.92 2.65 9.04
C ARG A 271 0.56 2.99 9.14
N LEU A 272 0.93 4.24 8.79
CA LEU A 272 2.29 4.75 8.96
C LEU A 272 2.72 4.72 10.43
N ALA A 273 1.85 5.15 11.34
CA ALA A 273 2.11 5.09 12.78
C ALA A 273 2.32 3.65 13.25
N TYR A 274 1.48 2.71 12.80
CA TYR A 274 1.60 1.29 13.17
C TYR A 274 2.93 0.67 12.71
N ILE A 275 3.37 0.95 11.48
CA ILE A 275 4.69 0.49 10.99
C ILE A 275 5.82 1.00 11.90
N LYS A 276 5.76 2.28 12.28
CA LYS A 276 6.74 2.88 13.20
C LYS A 276 6.68 2.25 14.58
N TYR A 277 5.49 1.97 15.09
CA TYR A 277 5.31 1.31 16.39
C TYR A 277 5.94 -0.08 16.37
N ASN A 278 5.67 -0.88 15.34
CA ASN A 278 6.26 -2.21 15.20
C ASN A 278 7.79 -2.17 15.14
N SER A 279 8.38 -1.26 14.35
CA SER A 279 9.83 -1.08 14.31
C SER A 279 10.41 -0.67 15.68
N ASN A 280 9.70 0.18 16.43
CA ASN A 280 10.11 0.56 17.78
C ASN A 280 9.95 -0.59 18.79
N ILE A 281 8.95 -1.47 18.61
CA ILE A 281 8.77 -2.68 19.41
C ILE A 281 9.90 -3.68 19.15
N GLU A 282 10.37 -3.83 17.90
CA GLU A 282 11.53 -4.67 17.60
C GLU A 282 12.80 -4.16 18.31
N LYS A 283 13.03 -2.85 18.31
CA LYS A 283 14.13 -2.23 19.07
C LYS A 283 13.98 -2.46 20.57
N LEU A 284 12.76 -2.33 21.09
CA LEU A 284 12.46 -2.60 22.49
C LEU A 284 12.77 -4.05 22.87
N ASN A 285 12.38 -5.01 22.02
CA ASN A 285 12.65 -6.43 22.25
C ASN A 285 14.15 -6.72 22.27
N ALA A 286 14.94 -6.08 21.39
CA ALA A 286 16.40 -6.20 21.42
C ALA A 286 17.00 -5.66 22.72
N ILE A 287 16.51 -4.51 23.22
CA ILE A 287 16.93 -3.95 24.51
C ILE A 287 16.57 -4.89 25.67
N VAL A 288 15.37 -5.48 25.64
CA VAL A 288 14.93 -6.44 26.67
C VAL A 288 15.82 -7.68 26.68
N ASN A 289 16.19 -8.21 25.52
CA ASN A 289 17.11 -9.34 25.44
C ASN A 289 18.49 -9.00 26.01
N GLU A 290 19.05 -7.84 25.65
CA GLU A 290 20.35 -7.40 26.18
C GLU A 290 20.29 -7.09 27.69
N MET A 291 19.18 -6.54 28.18
CA MET A 291 18.93 -6.37 29.61
C MET A 291 18.89 -7.72 30.33
N ASN A 292 18.18 -8.72 29.77
CA ASN A 292 18.07 -10.04 30.38
C ASN A 292 19.44 -10.73 30.49
N GLU A 293 20.26 -10.67 29.43
CA GLU A 293 21.66 -11.15 29.48
C GLU A 293 22.46 -10.46 30.59
N ALA A 294 22.37 -9.13 30.67
CA ALA A 294 23.09 -8.37 31.68
C ALA A 294 22.63 -8.68 33.11
N VAL A 295 21.33 -8.93 33.31
CA VAL A 295 20.79 -9.37 34.60
C VAL A 295 21.29 -10.76 34.96
N VAL A 296 21.40 -11.69 34.01
CA VAL A 296 22.01 -13.01 34.25
C VAL A 296 23.47 -12.87 34.69
N MET A 297 24.28 -12.10 33.94
CA MET A 297 25.68 -11.83 34.30
C MET A 297 25.82 -11.18 35.68
N LEU A 298 24.94 -10.23 36.00
CA LEU A 298 24.92 -9.59 37.32
C LEU A 298 24.58 -10.59 38.42
N ASN A 299 23.61 -11.48 38.19
CA ASN A 299 23.23 -12.51 39.15
C ASN A 299 24.35 -13.52 39.37
N ASP A 300 25.07 -13.92 38.32
CA ASP A 300 26.24 -14.79 38.42
C ASP A 300 27.34 -14.14 39.28
N PHE A 301 27.61 -12.85 39.06
CA PHE A 301 28.52 -12.08 39.91
C PHE A 301 28.03 -11.99 41.36
N ILE A 302 26.74 -11.72 41.58
CA ILE A 302 26.15 -11.66 42.93
C ILE A 302 26.31 -13.00 43.64
N HIS A 303 26.04 -14.12 42.96
CA HIS A 303 26.22 -15.45 43.49
C HIS A 303 27.69 -15.72 43.85
N TYR A 304 28.62 -15.37 42.95
CA TYR A 304 30.05 -15.47 43.19
C TYR A 304 30.52 -14.63 44.40
N ARG A 305 30.02 -13.39 44.52
CA ARG A 305 30.26 -12.50 45.68
C ARG A 305 29.70 -13.09 46.98
N ASN A 306 28.48 -13.62 46.94
CA ASN A 306 27.84 -14.27 48.09
C ASN A 306 28.61 -15.53 48.53
N ASN A 307 29.25 -16.22 47.58
CA ASN A 307 30.18 -17.30 47.86
C ASN A 307 31.59 -16.82 48.26
N THR A 308 31.75 -15.55 48.64
CA THR A 308 33.00 -14.94 49.13
C THR A 308 34.15 -15.01 48.12
N PHE A 309 33.84 -14.90 46.82
CA PHE A 309 34.79 -15.01 45.71
C PHE A 309 35.54 -16.35 45.68
N LYS A 310 34.77 -17.44 45.72
CA LYS A 310 35.26 -18.81 45.58
C LYS A 310 34.66 -19.46 44.32
N PRO A 311 35.46 -20.11 43.46
CA PRO A 311 36.93 -20.24 43.53
C PRO A 311 37.66 -18.90 43.35
N ALA A 312 38.91 -18.79 43.79
CA ALA A 312 39.66 -17.54 43.67
C ALA A 312 39.98 -17.24 42.19
N LEU A 313 39.50 -16.09 41.71
CA LEU A 313 39.82 -15.56 40.38
C LEU A 313 40.84 -14.41 40.46
N PRO A 314 41.60 -14.14 39.39
CA PRO A 314 42.42 -12.94 39.27
C PRO A 314 41.60 -11.66 39.47
N ASP A 315 42.22 -10.62 40.05
CA ASP A 315 41.57 -9.33 40.28
C ASP A 315 40.94 -8.73 39.00
N SER A 316 41.59 -8.92 37.85
CA SER A 316 41.08 -8.50 36.54
C SER A 316 39.79 -9.23 36.14
N GLU A 317 39.68 -10.53 36.43
CA GLU A 317 38.47 -11.29 36.13
C GLU A 317 37.31 -10.88 37.04
N ILE A 318 37.59 -10.59 38.32
CA ILE A 318 36.58 -10.07 39.26
C ILE A 318 36.03 -8.71 38.77
N SER A 319 36.89 -7.84 38.24
CA SER A 319 36.46 -6.56 37.62
C SER A 319 35.56 -6.81 36.41
N ILE A 320 36.00 -7.65 35.46
CA ILE A 320 35.22 -7.97 34.25
C ILE A 320 33.83 -8.52 34.59
N MET A 321 33.72 -9.39 35.61
CA MET A 321 32.44 -9.98 36.01
C MET A 321 31.40 -8.94 36.43
N ILE A 322 31.81 -7.77 36.93
CA ILE A 322 30.88 -6.69 37.30
C ILE A 322 30.82 -5.57 36.25
N ASP A 323 31.90 -5.29 35.55
CA ASP A 323 31.95 -4.26 34.51
C ASP A 323 31.08 -4.63 33.31
N ALA A 324 31.13 -5.90 32.85
CA ALA A 324 30.36 -6.36 31.70
C ALA A 324 28.84 -6.18 31.85
N PRO A 325 28.17 -6.67 32.94
CA PRO A 325 26.75 -6.40 33.14
C PRO A 325 26.44 -4.91 33.33
N ARG A 326 27.32 -4.15 34.01
CA ARG A 326 27.14 -2.72 34.22
C ARG A 326 27.12 -1.93 32.89
N GLU A 327 28.09 -2.18 32.03
CA GLU A 327 28.18 -1.53 30.71
C GLU A 327 26.98 -1.87 29.83
N LYS A 328 26.56 -3.14 29.79
CA LYS A 328 25.35 -3.56 29.07
C LYS A 328 24.10 -2.87 29.61
N LEU A 329 23.92 -2.78 30.93
CA LEU A 329 22.76 -2.12 31.53
C LEU A 329 22.76 -0.61 31.27
N ALA A 330 23.93 0.04 31.32
CA ALA A 330 24.07 1.46 30.98
C ALA A 330 23.72 1.72 29.50
N LYS A 331 24.17 0.84 28.60
CA LYS A 331 23.78 0.86 27.18
C LYS A 331 22.26 0.70 27.02
N CYS A 332 21.66 -0.30 27.66
CA CYS A 332 20.21 -0.50 27.64
C CYS A 332 19.44 0.73 28.12
N GLN A 333 19.92 1.40 29.18
CA GLN A 333 19.31 2.62 29.70
C GLN A 333 19.36 3.75 28.67
N ASN A 334 20.50 3.95 28.01
CA ASN A 334 20.63 4.97 26.97
C ASN A 334 19.74 4.68 25.75
N GLU A 335 19.71 3.43 25.29
CA GLU A 335 18.94 3.06 24.10
C GLU A 335 17.43 3.12 24.32
N ILE A 336 16.93 2.74 25.51
CA ILE A 336 15.48 2.78 25.77
C ILE A 336 14.91 4.21 25.82
N HIS A 337 15.74 5.23 26.06
CA HIS A 337 15.33 6.63 25.96
C HIS A 337 15.25 7.13 24.51
N LYS A 338 15.89 6.44 23.56
CA LYS A 338 15.85 6.74 22.12
C LYS A 338 14.71 6.01 21.38
N VAL A 339 14.08 5.02 22.02
CA VAL A 339 12.92 4.32 21.45
C VAL A 339 11.75 5.29 21.34
N GLY A 340 11.21 5.43 20.12
CA GLY A 340 10.03 6.26 19.85
C GLY A 340 8.73 5.67 20.41
N SER A 341 7.58 6.24 20.04
CA SER A 341 6.29 5.70 20.45
C SER A 341 6.09 4.26 19.95
N VAL A 342 5.49 3.42 20.80
CA VAL A 342 5.18 2.00 20.54
C VAL A 342 3.67 1.72 20.54
N GLY A 343 2.86 2.78 20.42
CA GLY A 343 1.42 2.73 20.63
C GLY A 343 1.03 2.87 22.11
N ASN A 344 -0.22 3.27 22.35
CA ASN A 344 -0.73 3.53 23.70
C ASN A 344 -0.83 2.23 24.50
N GLU A 345 -1.18 1.14 23.82
CA GLU A 345 -1.28 -0.21 24.35
C GLU A 345 0.02 -0.73 24.97
N ASN A 346 1.19 -0.28 24.47
CA ASN A 346 2.50 -0.72 24.95
C ASN A 346 3.22 0.30 25.83
N ALA A 347 2.66 1.50 26.02
CA ALA A 347 3.32 2.59 26.74
C ALA A 347 3.64 2.23 28.20
N ALA A 348 2.71 1.55 28.89
CA ALA A 348 2.92 1.08 30.26
C ALA A 348 4.05 0.03 30.35
N ASN A 349 4.15 -0.85 29.36
CA ASN A 349 5.21 -1.86 29.30
C ASN A 349 6.59 -1.20 29.17
N VAL A 350 6.73 -0.20 28.28
CA VAL A 350 7.99 0.56 28.13
C VAL A 350 8.38 1.24 29.44
N ALA A 351 7.43 1.84 30.16
CA ALA A 351 7.69 2.46 31.45
C ALA A 351 8.20 1.44 32.49
N SER A 352 7.61 0.24 32.51
CA SER A 352 8.05 -0.87 33.38
C SER A 352 9.47 -1.34 33.05
N ILE A 353 9.81 -1.49 31.77
CA ILE A 353 11.16 -1.88 31.33
C ILE A 353 12.19 -0.81 31.72
N LYS A 354 11.88 0.48 31.50
CA LYS A 354 12.76 1.59 31.93
C LYS A 354 13.07 1.53 33.41
N LYS A 355 12.06 1.27 34.24
CA LYS A 355 12.22 1.11 35.69
C LYS A 355 13.09 -0.10 36.04
N SER A 356 12.89 -1.23 35.35
CA SER A 356 13.65 -2.46 35.57
C SER A 356 15.13 -2.31 35.22
N ILE A 357 15.45 -1.71 34.06
CA ILE A 357 16.82 -1.37 33.66
C ILE A 357 17.47 -0.46 34.71
N SER A 358 16.77 0.61 35.11
CA SER A 358 17.32 1.57 36.08
C SER A 358 17.62 0.92 37.43
N LYS A 359 16.76 0.01 37.88
CA LYS A 359 16.97 -0.75 39.13
C LYS A 359 18.17 -1.71 39.01
N ALA A 360 18.25 -2.46 37.93
CA ALA A 360 19.35 -3.41 37.69
C ALA A 360 20.69 -2.67 37.56
N LEU A 361 20.72 -1.53 36.87
CA LEU A 361 21.93 -0.71 36.75
C LEU A 361 22.37 -0.16 38.10
N ALA A 362 21.45 0.38 38.91
CA ALA A 362 21.76 0.86 40.25
C ALA A 362 22.36 -0.25 41.14
N GLN A 363 21.84 -1.48 41.02
CA GLN A 363 22.40 -2.64 41.70
C GLN A 363 23.80 -2.98 41.18
N ALA A 364 24.01 -3.01 39.86
CA ALA A 364 25.33 -3.24 39.27
C ALA A 364 26.36 -2.20 39.76
N GLU A 365 25.98 -0.92 39.84
CA GLU A 365 26.85 0.15 40.36
C GLU A 365 27.19 -0.02 41.84
N GLU A 366 26.26 -0.49 42.67
CA GLU A 366 26.54 -0.81 44.08
C GLU A 366 27.58 -1.93 44.20
N HIS A 367 27.43 -2.98 43.38
CA HIS A 367 28.35 -4.10 43.33
C HIS A 367 29.72 -3.70 42.77
N ALA A 368 29.77 -2.82 41.75
CA ALA A 368 31.01 -2.28 41.21
C ALA A 368 31.79 -1.50 42.27
N LYS A 369 31.12 -0.62 43.02
CA LYS A 369 31.73 0.11 44.15
C LYS A 369 32.32 -0.82 45.21
N PHE A 370 31.67 -1.95 45.48
CA PHE A 370 32.24 -2.96 46.38
C PHE A 370 33.51 -3.58 45.81
N VAL A 371 33.54 -3.92 44.51
CA VAL A 371 34.73 -4.46 43.84
C VAL A 371 35.88 -3.47 43.87
N ASP A 372 35.64 -2.19 43.56
CA ASP A 372 36.66 -1.14 43.64
C ASP A 372 37.25 -1.03 45.06
N ALA A 373 36.39 -1.04 46.07
CA ALA A 373 36.79 -1.02 47.48
C ALA A 373 37.51 -2.31 47.92
N TYR A 374 37.15 -3.46 47.35
CA TYR A 374 37.78 -4.75 47.61
C TYR A 374 39.19 -4.81 47.01
N LEU A 375 39.32 -4.43 45.74
CA LEU A 375 40.57 -4.50 45.00
C LEU A 375 41.61 -3.49 45.50
N SER A 376 41.18 -2.34 46.03
CA SER A 376 42.07 -1.34 46.64
C SER A 376 42.67 -1.76 48.00
N LYS A 377 42.17 -2.83 48.64
CA LYS A 377 42.67 -3.33 49.93
C LYS A 377 43.71 -4.45 49.78
N SER A 378 44.55 -4.60 50.81
CA SER A 378 45.48 -5.75 50.91
C SER A 378 44.73 -7.09 50.99
N LYS A 379 45.38 -8.18 50.59
CA LYS A 379 44.80 -9.54 50.59
C LYS A 379 44.23 -9.96 51.95
N ILE A 380 44.83 -9.50 53.05
CA ILE A 380 44.36 -9.80 54.41
C ILE A 380 43.09 -8.98 54.72
N ALA A 381 43.09 -7.68 54.42
CA ALA A 381 41.95 -6.80 54.66
C ALA A 381 40.73 -7.14 53.78
N ARG A 382 40.95 -7.72 52.59
CA ARG A 382 39.87 -8.25 51.73
C ARG A 382 39.04 -9.33 52.41
N LYS A 383 39.64 -10.18 53.25
CA LYS A 383 38.93 -11.27 53.96
C LYS A 383 37.88 -10.75 54.94
N THR A 384 38.08 -9.55 55.51
CA THR A 384 37.15 -8.98 56.49
C THR A 384 35.94 -8.31 55.84
N MET A 385 35.97 -8.04 54.53
CA MET A 385 34.88 -7.35 53.82
C MET A 385 33.61 -8.20 53.62
N PHE A 386 33.69 -9.52 53.80
CA PHE A 386 32.54 -10.42 53.65
C PHE A 386 31.80 -10.69 54.96
N PHE A 387 32.36 -10.30 56.10
CA PHE A 387 31.78 -10.57 57.42
C PHE A 387 31.36 -9.26 58.05
N LYS A 388 30.09 -9.15 58.48
CA LYS A 388 29.68 -8.05 59.36
C LYS A 388 30.48 -8.18 60.65
N VAL A 389 31.27 -7.16 60.99
CA VAL A 389 31.86 -7.05 62.32
C VAL A 389 30.71 -6.98 63.33
N ALA A 390 30.52 -8.04 64.10
CA ALA A 390 29.61 -7.98 65.24
C ALA A 390 30.17 -6.93 66.20
N GLN A 391 29.46 -5.81 66.36
CA GLN A 391 29.81 -4.84 67.40
C GLN A 391 29.63 -5.51 68.75
N PHE A 392 30.74 -5.92 69.37
CA PHE A 392 30.75 -6.26 70.79
C PHE A 392 30.42 -4.97 71.56
N ARG A 393 29.16 -4.83 71.97
CA ARG A 393 28.81 -3.96 73.10
C ARG A 393 29.37 -4.62 74.35
N VAL A 394 30.52 -4.14 74.80
CA VAL A 394 31.03 -4.41 76.15
C VAL A 394 30.06 -3.74 77.13
N ARG A 395 29.57 -4.52 78.09
CA ARG A 395 28.59 -4.13 79.11
C ARG A 395 29.12 -3.07 80.06
#